data_AF-A0A0U2V1P4-F1
#
_entry.id   AF-A0A0U2V1P4-F1
#
_cell.length_a   1.000
_cell.length_b   1.000
_cell.length_c   1.000
_cell.angle_alpha   90.00
_cell.angle_beta   90.00
_cell.angle_gamma   90.00
#
_symmetry.space_group_name_H-M   'P 1'
#
loop_
_entity.id
_entity.type
_entity.pdbx_description
1 polymer ?
#
loop_
_entity_poly.entity_id
_entity_poly.type
_entity_poly.pdbx_seq_one_letter_code
_entity_poly.pdbx_strand_id
1 'polypeptide(L)'
;MNEENMQKEIIIIKEVFDEERKILGFAPPEMTDIKKNCYKGGDIFITENGELIDLEYQINDFDENELAKYIELAEELYNINNVSISIYVLCPDTVKILTPECTIPSEASFNIKLACFAGSPIYDILYHIKEKIDKNICISNEDIHTLFMIPLYCPEKDRKNLRIECLRLLNRALK
;
A
#
# COMPACT_ATOMS: atom_id res chain seq x y z
N MET A 1 2.86 -3.71 17.85
CA MET A 1 2.21 -3.97 16.54
C MET A 1 2.09 -5.48 16.37
N ASN A 2 0.99 -5.99 15.81
CA ASN A 2 0.74 -7.45 15.72
C ASN A 2 1.61 -8.08 14.61
N GLU A 3 2.23 -9.25 14.86
CA GLU A 3 3.01 -10.00 13.87
C GLU A 3 2.21 -10.27 12.59
N GLU A 4 0.90 -10.47 12.70
CA GLU A 4 0.01 -10.67 11.55
C GLU A 4 -0.04 -9.46 10.61
N ASN A 5 0.08 -8.23 11.12
CA ASN A 5 0.10 -7.03 10.28
C ASN A 5 1.41 -6.91 9.51
N MET A 6 2.53 -7.15 10.20
CA MET A 6 3.86 -7.18 9.58
C MET A 6 3.92 -8.19 8.42
N GLN A 7 3.36 -9.39 8.61
CA GLN A 7 3.34 -10.40 7.55
C GLN A 7 2.50 -9.96 6.35
N LYS A 8 1.38 -9.26 6.56
CA LYS A 8 0.56 -8.71 5.47
C LYS A 8 1.31 -7.65 4.68
N GLU A 9 2.01 -6.74 5.34
CA GLU A 9 2.82 -5.71 4.70
C GLU A 9 3.99 -6.31 3.92
N ILE A 10 4.65 -7.33 4.47
CA ILE A 10 5.69 -8.09 3.74
C ILE A 10 5.10 -8.75 2.48
N ILE A 11 3.90 -9.32 2.56
CA ILE A 11 3.22 -9.89 1.38
C ILE A 11 2.96 -8.81 0.33
N ILE A 12 2.45 -7.64 0.74
CA ILE A 12 2.21 -6.50 -0.15
C ILE A 12 3.51 -6.08 -0.85
N ILE A 13 4.60 -5.91 -0.08
CA ILE A 13 5.91 -5.54 -0.62
C ILE A 13 6.36 -6.53 -1.69
N LYS A 14 6.24 -7.84 -1.41
CA LYS A 14 6.63 -8.92 -2.33
C LYS A 14 5.79 -8.97 -3.59
N GLU A 15 4.47 -8.91 -3.44
CA GLU A 15 3.54 -9.10 -4.55
C GLU A 15 3.41 -7.87 -5.44
N VAL A 16 3.47 -6.66 -4.87
CA VAL A 16 3.20 -5.43 -5.61
C VAL A 16 4.46 -4.82 -6.22
N PHE A 17 5.61 -4.95 -5.56
CA PHE A 17 6.87 -4.32 -5.99
C PHE A 17 7.87 -5.32 -6.57
N ASP A 18 7.42 -6.56 -6.82
CA ASP A 18 8.21 -7.71 -7.26
C ASP A 18 9.47 -7.89 -6.40
N GLU A 19 9.29 -7.83 -5.07
CA GLU A 19 10.41 -7.89 -4.13
C GLU A 19 10.83 -9.35 -3.85
N GLU A 20 12.04 -9.71 -4.26
CA GLU A 20 12.61 -11.04 -4.06
C GLU A 20 13.50 -11.13 -2.80
N ARG A 21 13.98 -9.99 -2.28
CA ARG A 21 14.85 -9.96 -1.09
C ARG A 21 14.12 -10.53 0.13
N LYS A 22 14.89 -11.21 0.98
CA LYS A 22 14.35 -11.74 2.25
C LYS A 22 14.22 -10.61 3.27
N ILE A 23 12.96 -10.28 3.60
CA ILE A 23 12.63 -9.31 4.65
C ILE A 23 12.59 -10.03 6.00
N LEU A 24 13.34 -9.54 6.98
CA LEU A 24 13.42 -10.12 8.33
C LEU A 24 12.28 -9.62 9.24
N GLY A 25 11.81 -8.39 9.02
CA GLY A 25 10.77 -7.75 9.82
C GLY A 25 11.00 -6.24 9.87
N PHE A 26 10.37 -5.57 10.85
CA PHE A 26 10.58 -4.14 11.08
C PHE A 26 12.03 -3.83 11.44
N ALA A 27 12.52 -2.70 10.93
CA ALA A 27 13.81 -2.15 11.32
C ALA A 27 13.76 -1.67 12.78
N PRO A 28 14.86 -1.85 13.55
CA PRO A 28 14.93 -1.37 14.93
C PRO A 28 14.94 0.18 14.96
N PRO A 29 14.42 0.80 16.04
CA PRO A 29 14.34 2.27 16.14
C PRO A 29 15.67 3.00 15.93
N GLU A 30 16.78 2.37 16.33
CA GLU A 30 18.14 2.89 16.17
C GLU A 30 18.52 3.15 14.70
N MET A 31 17.92 2.41 13.77
CA MET A 31 18.15 2.54 12.32
C MET A 31 17.17 3.52 11.65
N THR A 32 16.09 3.89 12.34
CA THR A 32 14.97 4.66 11.77
C THR A 32 14.76 6.02 12.43
N ASP A 33 15.49 6.35 13.50
CA ASP A 33 15.32 7.60 14.27
C ASP A 33 15.96 8.78 13.53
N ILE A 34 15.24 9.29 12.54
CA ILE A 34 15.61 10.46 11.74
C ILE A 34 15.31 11.78 12.47
N LYS A 35 15.97 12.87 12.05
CA LYS A 35 15.80 14.21 12.63
C LYS A 35 14.34 14.66 12.62
N LYS A 36 13.91 15.39 13.66
CA LYS A 36 12.51 15.86 13.85
C LYS A 36 11.89 16.63 12.68
N ASN A 37 12.69 17.29 11.85
CA ASN A 37 12.22 18.12 10.74
C ASN A 37 12.22 17.38 9.40
N CYS A 38 12.77 16.16 9.35
CA CYS A 38 12.76 15.35 8.15
C CYS A 38 11.39 14.69 7.98
N TYR A 39 11.00 14.44 6.74
CA TYR A 39 9.82 13.66 6.43
C TYR A 39 9.91 12.28 7.08
N LYS A 40 8.88 11.89 7.82
CA LYS A 40 8.78 10.54 8.38
C LYS A 40 7.99 9.72 7.38
N GLY A 41 8.66 8.74 6.76
CA GLY A 41 8.02 7.77 5.89
C GLY A 41 7.08 6.84 6.65
N GLY A 42 6.84 5.68 6.05
CA GLY A 42 5.90 4.70 6.57
C GLY A 42 6.56 3.68 7.48
N ASP A 43 6.16 2.42 7.32
CA ASP A 43 6.75 1.32 8.06
C ASP A 43 8.06 0.88 7.40
N ILE A 44 9.15 0.89 8.17
CA ILE A 44 10.48 0.55 7.69
C ILE A 44 10.83 -0.88 8.07
N PHE A 45 11.27 -1.65 7.07
CA PHE A 45 11.67 -3.04 7.16
C PHE A 45 13.16 -3.20 6.92
N ILE A 46 13.74 -4.26 7.48
CA ILE A 46 15.13 -4.64 7.25
C ILE A 46 15.22 -5.98 6.51
N THR A 47 16.10 -6.03 5.52
CA THR A 47 16.40 -7.25 4.76
C THR A 47 17.50 -8.07 5.41
N GLU A 48 17.69 -9.31 4.97
CA GLU A 48 18.79 -10.16 5.45
C GLU A 48 20.20 -9.60 5.19
N ASN A 49 20.32 -8.73 4.18
CA ASN A 49 21.59 -8.06 3.83
C ASN A 49 21.77 -6.72 4.55
N GLY A 50 20.86 -6.34 5.44
CA GLY A 50 20.92 -5.09 6.19
C GLY A 50 20.40 -3.85 5.43
N GLU A 51 19.89 -4.03 4.21
CA GLU A 51 19.22 -2.95 3.46
C GLU A 51 17.87 -2.61 4.09
N LEU A 52 17.45 -1.36 3.93
CA LEU A 52 16.18 -0.85 4.45
C LEU A 52 15.14 -0.68 3.35
N ILE A 53 13.89 -1.02 3.66
CA ILE A 53 12.72 -0.83 2.81
C ILE A 53 11.71 0.02 3.57
N ASP A 54 11.40 1.21 3.08
CA ASP A 54 10.29 2.04 3.56
C ASP A 54 9.04 1.70 2.73
N LEU A 55 7.96 1.27 3.39
CA LEU A 55 6.66 1.06 2.74
C LEU A 55 5.72 2.21 3.12
N GLU A 56 5.32 3.00 2.13
CA GLU A 56 4.49 4.18 2.32
C GLU A 56 3.19 4.11 1.52
N TYR A 57 2.10 4.63 2.11
CA TYR A 57 0.80 4.74 1.46
C TYR A 57 0.46 6.19 1.13
N GLN A 58 0.38 6.52 -0.16
CA GLN A 58 0.12 7.88 -0.64
C GLN A 58 -1.29 8.01 -1.23
N ILE A 59 -2.05 9.01 -0.79
CA ILE A 59 -3.40 9.31 -1.32
C ILE A 59 -3.47 10.62 -2.11
N ASN A 60 -2.42 11.45 -2.05
CA ASN A 60 -2.34 12.71 -2.77
C ASN A 60 -1.56 12.54 -4.07
N ASP A 61 -1.75 13.48 -5.00
CA ASP A 61 -0.97 13.54 -6.24
C ASP A 61 0.54 13.52 -5.94
N PHE A 62 1.28 12.73 -6.71
CA PHE A 62 2.72 12.55 -6.54
C PHE A 62 3.44 13.57 -7.44
N ASP A 63 3.91 14.66 -6.85
CA ASP A 63 4.59 15.76 -7.53
C ASP A 63 6.09 15.85 -7.15
N GLU A 64 6.76 16.92 -7.57
CA GLU A 64 8.18 17.15 -7.24
C GLU A 64 8.42 17.38 -5.74
N ASN A 65 7.44 17.95 -5.03
CA ASN A 65 7.57 18.18 -3.59
C ASN A 65 7.46 16.86 -2.81
N GLU A 66 6.55 15.99 -3.21
CA GLU A 66 6.45 14.63 -2.66
C GLU A 66 7.74 13.85 -2.94
N LEU A 67 8.25 13.87 -4.18
CA LEU A 67 9.50 13.22 -4.52
C LEU A 67 10.68 13.72 -3.65
N ALA A 68 10.79 15.04 -3.45
CA ALA A 68 11.86 15.63 -2.63
C ALA A 68 11.85 15.14 -1.18
N LYS A 69 10.66 14.92 -0.60
CA LYS A 69 10.53 14.37 0.77
C LYS A 69 11.10 12.96 0.88
N TYR A 70 10.80 12.10 -0.10
CA TYR A 70 11.32 10.73 -0.10
C TYR A 70 12.84 10.69 -0.30
N ILE A 71 13.38 11.61 -1.09
CA ILE A 71 14.84 11.72 -1.27
C ILE A 71 15.50 12.17 0.03
N GLU A 72 14.97 13.19 0.69
CA GLU A 72 15.47 13.65 2.00
C GLU A 72 15.44 12.51 3.03
N LEU A 73 14.35 11.74 3.07
CA LEU A 73 14.22 10.56 3.91
C LEU A 73 15.29 9.51 3.58
N ALA A 74 15.48 9.18 2.31
CA ALA A 74 16.47 8.20 1.87
C ALA A 74 17.89 8.62 2.26
N GLU A 75 18.24 9.90 2.09
CA GLU A 75 19.55 10.43 2.47
C GLU A 75 19.78 10.37 3.98
N GLU A 76 18.80 10.75 4.80
CA GLU A 76 18.93 10.65 6.26
C GLU A 76 19.06 9.20 6.72
N LEU A 77 18.26 8.28 6.18
CA LEU A 77 18.38 6.84 6.49
C LEU A 77 19.73 6.27 6.05
N TYR A 78 20.22 6.66 4.87
CA TYR A 78 21.54 6.28 4.38
C TYR A 78 22.64 6.83 5.28
N ASN A 79 22.56 8.09 5.73
CA ASN A 79 23.57 8.69 6.59
C ASN A 79 23.67 8.02 7.97
N ILE A 80 22.55 7.51 8.49
CA ILE A 80 22.52 6.79 9.78
C ILE A 80 23.14 5.40 9.64
N ASN A 81 22.82 4.69 8.56
CA ASN A 81 23.05 3.24 8.47
C ASN A 81 24.18 2.86 7.50
N ASN A 82 24.48 3.73 6.52
CA ASN A 82 25.38 3.48 5.40
C ASN A 82 25.01 2.21 4.62
N VAL A 83 23.71 2.05 4.34
CA VAL A 83 23.12 0.90 3.61
C VAL A 83 22.21 1.39 2.48
N SER A 84 21.94 0.52 1.51
CA SER A 84 20.99 0.86 0.44
C SER A 84 19.57 1.01 0.97
N ILE A 85 18.86 2.04 0.49
CA ILE A 85 17.47 2.34 0.88
C ILE A 85 16.53 2.06 -0.30
N SER A 86 15.38 1.45 -0.06
CA SER A 86 14.32 1.30 -1.06
C SER A 86 13.04 1.90 -0.52
N ILE A 87 12.45 2.87 -1.22
CA ILE A 87 11.19 3.51 -0.83
C ILE A 87 10.10 3.02 -1.77
N TYR A 88 9.13 2.31 -1.20
CA TYR A 88 8.02 1.69 -1.90
C TYR A 88 6.75 2.45 -1.60
N VAL A 89 6.31 3.24 -2.58
CA VAL A 89 5.11 4.08 -2.46
C VAL A 89 3.94 3.39 -3.14
N LEU A 90 2.97 2.98 -2.35
CA LEU A 90 1.70 2.44 -2.82
C LEU A 90 0.66 3.56 -2.90
N CYS A 91 0.05 3.74 -4.06
CA CYS A 91 -0.97 4.78 -4.27
C CYS A 91 -2.21 4.25 -4.99
N PRO A 92 -3.40 4.83 -4.76
CA PRO A 92 -4.58 4.56 -5.58
C PRO A 92 -4.38 4.99 -7.04
N ASP A 93 -5.08 4.36 -7.97
CA ASP A 93 -5.08 4.73 -9.40
C ASP A 93 -5.60 6.16 -9.70
N THR A 94 -6.24 6.80 -8.72
CA THR A 94 -6.68 8.20 -8.79
C THR A 94 -5.55 9.20 -8.57
N VAL A 95 -4.43 8.78 -7.99
CA VAL A 95 -3.26 9.63 -7.75
C VAL A 95 -2.59 9.93 -9.08
N LYS A 96 -2.44 11.22 -9.40
CA LYS A 96 -1.69 11.63 -10.59
C LYS A 96 -0.21 11.66 -10.26
N ILE A 97 0.58 10.96 -11.07
CA ILE A 97 2.03 11.08 -11.07
C ILE A 97 2.37 12.25 -12.00
N LEU A 98 2.77 13.36 -11.40
CA LEU A 98 3.00 14.64 -12.07
C LEU A 98 4.48 15.01 -12.14
N THR A 99 5.37 14.12 -11.70
CA THR A 99 6.80 14.37 -11.66
C THR A 99 7.42 14.19 -13.05
N PRO A 100 7.95 15.26 -13.67
CA PRO A 100 8.76 15.11 -14.86
C PRO A 100 10.04 14.32 -14.52
N GLU A 101 10.60 13.61 -15.49
CA GLU A 101 11.90 12.96 -15.34
C GLU A 101 12.94 14.02 -14.96
N CYS A 102 13.49 13.92 -13.74
CA CYS A 102 14.43 14.89 -13.19
C CYS A 102 15.64 14.17 -12.59
N THR A 103 16.83 14.77 -12.76
CA THR A 103 18.06 14.25 -12.17
C THR A 103 18.31 14.96 -10.85
N ILE A 104 18.23 14.24 -9.75
CA ILE A 104 18.48 14.77 -8.42
C ILE A 104 19.83 14.22 -7.94
N PRO A 105 20.85 15.07 -7.74
CA PRO A 105 22.15 14.63 -7.27
C PRO A 105 22.03 14.15 -5.82
N SER A 106 22.42 12.90 -5.57
CA SER A 106 22.51 12.32 -4.23
C SER A 106 23.70 11.36 -4.15
N GLU A 107 24.37 11.34 -2.99
CA GLU A 107 25.42 10.37 -2.68
C GLU A 107 24.86 9.07 -2.07
N ALA A 108 23.59 9.08 -1.67
CA ALA A 108 22.93 7.93 -1.09
C ALA A 108 22.57 6.88 -2.17
N SER A 109 22.82 5.61 -1.87
CA SER A 109 22.33 4.51 -2.71
C SER A 109 20.87 4.23 -2.37
N PHE A 110 19.94 4.74 -3.18
CA PHE A 110 18.52 4.45 -2.99
C PHE A 110 17.75 4.22 -4.28
N ASN A 111 16.60 3.57 -4.15
CA ASN A 111 15.58 3.49 -5.20
C ASN A 111 14.22 3.93 -4.65
N ILE A 112 13.38 4.47 -5.53
CA ILE A 112 11.98 4.77 -5.21
C ILE A 112 11.15 4.03 -6.25
N LYS A 113 10.28 3.13 -5.80
CA LYS A 113 9.31 2.45 -6.67
C LYS A 113 7.92 2.96 -6.32
N LEU A 114 7.17 3.33 -7.35
CA LEU A 114 5.76 3.64 -7.23
C LEU A 114 4.95 2.50 -7.82
N ALA A 115 3.95 2.05 -7.09
CA ALA A 115 2.94 1.14 -7.60
C ALA A 115 1.56 1.75 -7.40
N CYS A 116 0.78 1.78 -8.48
CA CYS A 116 -0.63 2.11 -8.40
C CYS A 116 -1.40 0.83 -8.10
N PHE A 117 -2.06 0.78 -6.95
CA PHE A 117 -3.00 -0.28 -6.66
C PHE A 117 -4.33 0.04 -7.34
N ALA A 118 -4.73 -0.79 -8.29
CA ALA A 118 -6.04 -0.72 -8.95
C ALA A 118 -7.17 -1.34 -8.10
N GLY A 119 -6.92 -1.67 -6.83
CA GLY A 119 -7.98 -2.10 -5.93
C GLY A 119 -8.72 -0.89 -5.40
N SER A 120 -9.90 -0.65 -5.94
CA SER A 120 -10.84 0.21 -5.25
C SER A 120 -11.31 -0.56 -4.01
N PRO A 121 -11.28 0.02 -2.80
CA PRO A 121 -11.70 -0.64 -1.56
C PRO A 121 -13.09 -1.29 -1.65
N ILE A 122 -13.92 -0.75 -2.54
CA ILE A 122 -15.24 -1.27 -2.89
C ILE A 122 -15.16 -2.67 -3.51
N TYR A 123 -14.20 -2.89 -4.40
CA TYR A 123 -13.97 -4.18 -5.04
C TYR A 123 -13.26 -5.15 -4.11
N ASP A 124 -12.38 -4.69 -3.22
CA ASP A 124 -11.75 -5.56 -2.21
C ASP A 124 -12.78 -6.07 -1.20
N ILE A 125 -13.66 -5.18 -0.74
CA ILE A 125 -14.80 -5.54 0.11
C ILE A 125 -15.74 -6.50 -0.63
N LEU A 126 -16.06 -6.21 -1.90
CA LEU A 126 -16.89 -7.09 -2.72
C LEU A 126 -16.26 -8.48 -2.88
N TYR A 127 -14.95 -8.53 -3.13
CA TYR A 127 -14.18 -9.76 -3.26
C TYR A 127 -14.17 -10.56 -1.96
N HIS A 128 -13.93 -9.92 -0.82
CA HIS A 128 -13.96 -10.55 0.49
C HIS A 128 -15.31 -11.19 0.80
N ILE A 129 -16.41 -10.47 0.56
CA ILE A 129 -17.76 -11.00 0.79
C ILE A 129 -18.07 -12.14 -0.19
N LYS A 130 -17.63 -12.04 -1.45
CA LYS A 130 -17.76 -13.11 -2.43
C LYS A 130 -17.02 -14.37 -2.00
N GLU A 131 -15.78 -14.25 -1.52
CA GLU A 131 -15.02 -15.39 -1.00
C GLU A 131 -15.72 -16.06 0.19
N LYS A 132 -16.28 -15.28 1.12
CA LYS A 132 -17.06 -15.83 2.24
C LYS A 132 -18.22 -16.69 1.72
N ILE A 133 -18.99 -16.18 0.76
CA ILE A 133 -20.11 -16.91 0.14
C ILE A 133 -19.61 -18.18 -0.55
N ASP A 134 -18.54 -18.10 -1.35
CA ASP A 134 -17.99 -19.24 -2.09
C ASP A 134 -17.43 -20.33 -1.15
N LYS A 135 -16.91 -19.95 0.02
CA LYS A 135 -16.41 -20.85 1.07
C LYS A 135 -17.50 -21.32 2.06
N ASN A 136 -18.77 -20.99 1.83
CA ASN A 136 -19.89 -21.25 2.76
C ASN A 136 -19.67 -20.72 4.19
N ILE A 137 -18.95 -19.61 4.31
CA ILE A 137 -18.77 -18.88 5.56
C ILE A 137 -20.00 -18.03 5.82
N CYS A 138 -20.47 -18.01 7.06
CA CYS A 138 -21.64 -17.22 7.46
C CYS A 138 -21.44 -15.74 7.15
N ILE A 139 -22.42 -15.14 6.46
CA ILE A 139 -22.43 -13.72 6.11
C ILE A 139 -23.11 -12.95 7.24
N SER A 140 -22.44 -11.92 7.75
CA SER A 140 -22.97 -11.09 8.82
C SER A 140 -23.97 -10.05 8.29
N ASN A 141 -24.77 -9.47 9.19
CA ASN A 141 -25.64 -8.35 8.82
C ASN A 141 -24.85 -7.12 8.33
N GLU A 142 -23.62 -6.95 8.81
CA GLU A 142 -22.72 -5.90 8.36
C GLU A 142 -22.24 -6.15 6.92
N ASP A 143 -21.90 -7.39 6.57
CA ASP A 143 -21.57 -7.78 5.19
C ASP A 143 -22.77 -7.53 4.25
N ILE A 144 -23.99 -7.86 4.68
CA ILE A 144 -25.23 -7.59 3.92
C ILE A 144 -25.42 -6.09 3.71
N HIS A 145 -25.31 -5.28 4.77
CA HIS A 145 -25.43 -3.83 4.68
C HIS A 145 -24.38 -3.26 3.74
N THR A 146 -23.16 -3.77 3.81
CA THR A 146 -22.05 -3.35 2.96
C THR A 146 -22.32 -3.61 1.48
N LEU A 147 -22.90 -4.76 1.11
CA LEU A 147 -23.32 -5.06 -0.27
C LEU A 147 -24.35 -4.05 -0.83
N PHE A 148 -25.22 -3.48 0.02
CA PHE A 148 -26.15 -2.42 -0.42
C PHE A 148 -25.44 -1.08 -0.68
N MET A 149 -24.33 -0.84 0.03
CA MET A 149 -23.62 0.43 0.03
C MET A 149 -22.56 0.51 -1.08
N ILE A 150 -21.92 -0.60 -1.44
CA ILE A 150 -20.85 -0.70 -2.48
C ILE A 150 -21.18 0.09 -3.76
N PRO A 151 -22.38 -0.05 -4.38
CA PRO A 151 -22.68 0.68 -5.61
C PRO A 151 -22.78 2.19 -5.44
N LEU A 152 -22.95 2.71 -4.22
CA LEU A 152 -23.05 4.16 -3.96
C LEU A 152 -21.70 4.86 -3.92
N TYR A 153 -20.65 4.12 -3.52
CA TYR A 153 -19.31 4.66 -3.37
C TYR A 153 -18.46 4.56 -4.64
N CYS A 154 -18.94 3.83 -5.68
CA CYS A 154 -18.20 3.66 -6.92
C CYS A 154 -18.51 4.76 -7.97
N PRO A 155 -17.60 4.97 -8.94
CA PRO A 155 -17.83 5.90 -10.06
C PRO A 155 -19.15 5.63 -10.80
N GLU A 156 -19.80 6.69 -11.28
CA GLU A 156 -21.15 6.60 -11.87
C GLU A 156 -21.26 5.57 -13.01
N LYS A 157 -20.20 5.46 -13.83
CA LYS A 157 -20.08 4.50 -14.93
C LYS A 157 -20.18 3.03 -14.50
N ASP A 158 -19.80 2.70 -13.26
CA ASP A 158 -19.70 1.31 -12.77
C ASP A 158 -20.88 0.89 -11.88
N ARG A 159 -21.67 1.86 -11.38
CA ARG A 159 -22.78 1.64 -10.43
C ARG A 159 -23.77 0.58 -10.87
N LYS A 160 -24.15 0.58 -12.15
CA LYS A 160 -25.15 -0.35 -12.69
C LYS A 160 -24.65 -1.79 -12.60
N ASN A 161 -23.41 -2.04 -13.01
CA ASN A 161 -22.83 -3.37 -13.04
C ASN A 161 -22.60 -3.88 -11.61
N LEU A 162 -22.03 -3.06 -10.74
CA LEU A 162 -21.80 -3.41 -9.33
C LEU A 162 -23.11 -3.68 -8.58
N ARG A 163 -24.19 -2.94 -8.87
CA ARG A 163 -25.51 -3.22 -8.29
C ARG A 163 -26.04 -4.59 -8.68
N ILE A 164 -25.88 -4.99 -9.93
CA ILE A 164 -26.31 -6.33 -10.41
C ILE A 164 -25.49 -7.41 -9.71
N GLU A 165 -24.17 -7.22 -9.58
CA GLU A 165 -23.29 -8.17 -8.91
C GLU A 165 -23.62 -8.33 -7.42
N CYS A 166 -23.82 -7.22 -6.69
CA CYS A 166 -24.22 -7.25 -5.27
C CYS A 166 -25.55 -7.98 -5.06
N LEU A 167 -26.54 -7.76 -5.93
CA LEU A 167 -27.83 -8.47 -5.87
C LEU A 167 -27.67 -9.98 -6.09
N ARG A 168 -26.76 -10.40 -6.98
CA ARG A 168 -26.45 -11.82 -7.18
C ARG A 168 -25.83 -12.44 -5.94
N LEU A 169 -24.90 -11.75 -5.29
CA LEU A 169 -24.27 -12.21 -4.05
C LEU A 169 -25.29 -12.30 -2.90
N LEU A 170 -26.15 -11.29 -2.73
CA LEU A 170 -27.24 -11.33 -1.73
C LEU A 170 -28.16 -12.53 -1.92
N ASN A 171 -28.59 -12.82 -3.15
CA ASN A 171 -29.43 -13.98 -3.46
C ASN A 171 -28.75 -15.33 -3.20
N ARG A 172 -27.41 -15.37 -3.21
CA ARG A 172 -26.64 -16.57 -2.86
C ARG A 172 -26.46 -16.71 -1.35
N ALA A 173 -26.26 -15.59 -0.65
CA ALA A 173 -26.09 -15.55 0.80
C ALA A 173 -27.39 -15.82 1.58
N LEU A 174 -28.55 -15.54 0.99
CA LEU A 174 -29.87 -15.66 1.63
C LEU A 174 -30.64 -16.94 1.24
N LYS A 175 -29.98 -17.89 0.57
CA LYS A 175 -30.51 -19.23 0.25
C LYS A 175 -29.98 -20.26 1.24
#